data_AF-V4AKN9-F1
#
_entry.id   AF-V4AKN9-F1
#
_cell.length_a   1.000
_cell.length_b   1.000
_cell.length_c   1.000
_cell.angle_alpha   90.00
_cell.angle_beta   90.00
_cell.angle_gamma   90.00
#
_symmetry.space_group_name_H-M   'P 1'
#
loop_
_entity.id
_entity.type
_entity.pdbx_description
1 polymer ?
#
loop_
_entity_poly.entity_id
_entity_poly.type
_entity_poly.pdbx_seq_one_letter_code
_entity_poly.pdbx_strand_id
1 'polypeptide(L)'
;MQGAIQVHRFRNLQVLEIKKVPVHMIEGLNQLRGQLQTLIISRSLLALQDVFETCGSDMTSPMSWPQLDTVNLSYNTLTCLDSSLRLLPVLKIVDISHNSLEKTEHYLEYLTELQRINLGYNML
;
A
#
# COMPACT_ATOMS: atom_id res chain seq x y z
N MET A 1 -18.50 18.52 5.67
CA MET A 1 -17.12 18.51 5.16
C MET A 1 -16.23 17.94 6.25
N GLN A 2 -15.83 16.69 6.16
CA GLN A 2 -14.84 16.10 7.08
C GLN A 2 -13.45 16.48 6.56
N GLY A 3 -12.62 17.07 7.41
CA GLY A 3 -11.29 17.51 7.03
C GLY A 3 -10.36 16.35 6.68
N ALA A 4 -9.34 16.63 5.87
CA ALA A 4 -8.30 15.66 5.55
C ALA A 4 -7.56 15.21 6.83
N ILE A 5 -7.17 13.94 6.87
CA ILE A 5 -6.42 13.35 7.98
C ILE A 5 -4.94 13.63 7.72
N GLN A 6 -4.37 14.57 8.47
CA GLN A 6 -2.98 14.99 8.32
C GLN A 6 -2.03 14.05 9.07
N VAL A 7 -1.26 13.24 8.35
CA VAL A 7 -0.31 12.28 8.93
C VAL A 7 1.15 12.76 8.91
N HIS A 8 1.47 13.83 8.18
CA HIS A 8 2.83 14.38 8.06
C HIS A 8 3.46 14.85 9.37
N ARG A 9 2.67 15.06 10.45
CA ARG A 9 3.18 15.54 11.74
C ARG A 9 3.92 14.46 12.54
N PHE A 10 3.71 13.19 12.20
CA PHE A 10 4.21 12.06 12.97
C PHE A 10 5.60 11.60 12.49
N ARG A 11 6.66 12.31 12.90
CA ARG A 11 8.05 12.10 12.43
C ARG A 11 8.71 10.76 12.80
N ASN A 12 8.11 10.00 13.72
CA ASN A 12 8.61 8.69 14.15
C ASN A 12 7.60 7.56 13.82
N LEU A 13 6.58 7.85 13.01
CA LEU A 13 5.57 6.87 12.65
C LEU A 13 6.18 5.79 11.75
N GLN A 14 6.28 4.58 12.28
CA GLN A 14 6.79 3.40 11.57
C GLN A 14 5.66 2.47 11.11
N VAL A 15 4.53 2.47 11.82
CA VAL A 15 3.38 1.63 11.51
C VAL A 15 2.17 2.53 11.28
N LEU A 16 1.51 2.37 10.14
CA LEU A 16 0.27 3.06 9.81
C LEU A 16 -0.81 2.06 9.46
N GLU A 17 -1.94 2.15 10.17
CA GLU A 17 -3.13 1.35 9.91
C GLU A 17 -4.28 2.24 9.41
N ILE A 18 -4.87 1.87 8.28
CA ILE A 18 -6.00 2.56 7.64
C ILE A 18 -7.11 1.53 7.42
N LYS A 19 -8.18 1.59 8.21
CA LYS A 19 -9.28 0.63 8.15
C LYS A 19 -10.60 1.35 7.97
N LYS A 20 -11.30 1.08 6.86
CA LYS A 20 -12.56 1.77 6.48
C LYS A 20 -12.42 3.29 6.39
N VAL A 21 -11.26 3.77 5.93
CA VAL A 21 -10.98 5.19 5.71
C VAL A 21 -10.49 5.35 4.28
N PRO A 22 -11.23 6.05 3.40
CA PRO A 22 -10.80 6.22 2.02
C PRO A 22 -9.41 6.85 1.95
N VAL A 23 -8.50 6.24 1.18
CA VAL A 23 -7.09 6.67 1.15
C VAL A 23 -6.93 8.10 0.61
N HIS A 24 -7.85 8.57 -0.25
CA HIS A 24 -7.89 9.96 -0.72
C HIS A 24 -8.19 11.01 0.36
N MET A 25 -8.56 10.59 1.58
CA MET A 25 -8.73 11.49 2.73
C MET A 25 -7.44 11.65 3.55
N ILE A 26 -6.40 10.87 3.25
CA ILE A 26 -5.13 10.90 3.98
C ILE A 26 -4.17 11.86 3.27
N GLU A 27 -3.72 12.87 4.00
CA GLU A 27 -2.77 13.89 3.53
C GLU A 27 -1.45 13.76 4.28
N GLY A 28 -0.36 13.75 3.52
CA GLY A 28 1.00 13.70 4.05
C GLY A 28 1.64 12.31 4.08
N LEU A 29 1.10 11.34 3.33
CA LEU A 29 1.67 10.00 3.17
C LEU A 29 3.04 10.06 2.48
N ASN A 30 3.21 10.99 1.54
CA ASN A 30 4.47 11.17 0.83
C ASN A 30 5.65 11.45 1.78
N GLN A 31 5.42 12.24 2.84
CA GLN A 31 6.45 12.57 3.84
C GLN A 31 6.82 11.37 4.72
N LEU A 32 5.98 10.33 4.76
CA LEU A 32 6.23 9.13 5.56
C LEU A 32 7.04 8.06 4.81
N ARG A 33 7.24 8.20 3.49
CA ARG A 33 7.95 7.20 2.66
C ARG A 33 9.29 6.77 3.23
N GLY A 34 10.06 7.72 3.76
CA GLY A 34 11.41 7.49 4.29
C GLY A 34 11.48 6.82 5.67
N GLN A 35 10.35 6.64 6.36
CA GLN A 35 10.31 6.15 7.74
C GLN A 35 9.31 5.01 7.99
N LEU A 36 8.29 4.87 7.14
CA LEU A 36 7.25 3.88 7.33
C LEU A 36 7.78 2.47 7.02
N GLN A 37 7.61 1.57 7.99
CA GLN A 37 8.05 0.18 7.94
C GLN A 37 6.90 -0.79 7.69
N THR A 38 5.74 -0.50 8.29
CA THR A 38 4.54 -1.31 8.15
C THR A 38 3.35 -0.48 7.72
N LEU A 39 2.67 -0.93 6.67
CA LEU A 39 1.44 -0.33 6.20
C LEU A 39 0.33 -1.37 6.16
N ILE A 40 -0.75 -1.11 6.88
CA ILE A 40 -1.93 -1.97 6.94
C ILE A 40 -3.11 -1.19 6.40
N ILE A 41 -3.72 -1.65 5.32
CA ILE A 41 -4.88 -1.02 4.72
C ILE A 41 -5.95 -2.07 4.47
N SER A 42 -7.14 -1.88 5.03
CA SER A 42 -8.29 -2.73 4.75
C SER A 42 -9.55 -1.92 4.50
N ARG A 43 -10.41 -2.42 3.61
CA ARG A 43 -11.68 -1.82 3.21
C ARG A 43 -11.55 -0.35 2.79
N SER A 44 -10.46 -0.01 2.11
CA SER A 44 -10.08 1.38 1.82
C SER A 44 -9.43 1.59 0.44
N LEU A 45 -9.04 0.51 -0.26
CA LEU A 45 -8.31 0.58 -1.54
C LEU A 45 -9.09 -0.05 -2.70
N LEU A 46 -8.95 0.60 -3.86
CA LEU A 46 -9.41 0.11 -5.16
C LEU A 46 -8.24 -0.22 -6.10
N ALA A 47 -7.15 0.55 -6.04
CA ALA A 47 -5.91 0.30 -6.79
C ALA A 47 -4.66 0.48 -5.90
N LEU A 48 -3.56 -0.20 -6.23
CA LEU A 48 -2.32 -0.11 -5.44
C LEU A 48 -1.62 1.24 -5.65
N GLN A 49 -1.68 1.75 -6.88
CA GLN A 49 -1.16 3.06 -7.24
C GLN A 49 -1.72 4.21 -6.39
N ASP A 50 -2.96 4.09 -5.88
CA ASP A 50 -3.62 5.10 -5.03
C ASP A 50 -2.85 5.36 -3.73
N VAL A 51 -2.07 4.38 -3.26
CA VAL A 51 -1.24 4.50 -2.05
C VAL A 51 0.24 4.53 -2.36
N PHE A 52 0.73 3.64 -3.23
CA PHE A 52 2.18 3.51 -3.42
C PHE A 52 2.75 4.56 -4.38
N GLU A 53 1.96 5.01 -5.36
CA GLU A 53 2.39 6.00 -6.35
C GLU A 53 1.90 7.40 -5.99
N THR A 54 0.59 7.58 -5.84
CA THR A 54 -0.02 8.91 -5.63
C THR A 54 -0.09 9.36 -4.18
N CYS A 55 0.18 8.48 -3.21
CA CYS A 55 0.15 8.79 -1.77
C CYS A 55 -1.18 9.40 -1.30
N GLY A 56 -2.31 8.81 -1.69
CA GLY A 56 -3.63 9.26 -1.27
C GLY A 56 -3.98 10.63 -1.84
N SER A 57 -4.17 11.65 -0.98
CA SER A 57 -4.50 13.00 -1.46
C SER A 57 -3.29 13.77 -2.00
N ASP A 58 -2.08 13.27 -1.79
CA ASP A 58 -0.85 14.03 -2.09
C ASP A 58 -0.58 14.16 -3.61
N MET A 59 -1.16 13.25 -4.43
CA MET A 59 -1.05 13.24 -5.90
C MET A 59 0.40 13.35 -6.41
N THR A 60 1.30 12.56 -5.81
CA THR A 60 2.74 12.67 -6.06
C THR A 60 3.21 11.91 -7.30
N SER A 61 4.40 12.28 -7.79
CA SER A 61 5.14 11.46 -8.74
C SER A 61 5.62 10.14 -8.10
N PRO A 62 5.86 9.08 -8.90
CA PRO A 62 6.38 7.81 -8.40
C PRO A 62 7.70 8.00 -7.65
N MET A 63 7.78 7.52 -6.42
CA MET A 63 8.99 7.49 -5.60
C MET A 63 9.05 6.17 -4.81
N SER A 64 10.23 5.76 -4.34
CA SER A 64 10.36 4.51 -3.59
C SER A 64 9.86 4.63 -2.15
N TRP A 65 9.55 3.49 -1.55
CA TRP A 65 9.31 3.27 -0.11
C TRP A 65 10.52 2.51 0.48
N PRO A 66 11.62 3.20 0.81
CA PRO A 66 12.90 2.57 1.12
C PRO A 66 12.94 1.80 2.44
N GLN A 67 11.93 1.94 3.30
CA GLN A 67 11.88 1.29 4.61
C GLN A 67 10.68 0.34 4.77
N LEU A 68 9.79 0.27 3.78
CA LEU A 68 8.52 -0.45 3.90
C LEU A 68 8.73 -1.95 3.65
N ASP A 69 8.91 -2.71 4.74
CA ASP A 69 9.18 -4.15 4.68
C ASP A 69 7.93 -5.02 4.79
N THR A 70 6.85 -4.48 5.35
CA THR A 70 5.61 -5.21 5.65
C THR A 70 4.40 -4.45 5.16
N VAL A 71 3.63 -5.10 4.29
CA VAL A 71 2.40 -4.54 3.73
C VAL A 71 1.25 -5.53 3.93
N ASN A 72 0.14 -5.05 4.47
CA ASN A 72 -1.09 -5.81 4.55
C ASN A 72 -2.22 -5.03 3.86
N LEU A 73 -2.67 -5.55 2.72
CA LEU A 73 -3.76 -5.04 1.90
C LEU A 73 -4.95 -6.01 1.90
N SER A 74 -5.08 -6.81 2.95
CA SER A 74 -6.17 -7.77 3.06
C SER A 74 -7.53 -7.09 3.19
N TYR A 75 -8.58 -7.77 2.75
CA TYR A 75 -9.96 -7.27 2.81
C TYR A 75 -10.16 -5.93 2.09
N ASN A 76 -9.57 -5.78 0.92
CA ASN A 76 -9.93 -4.70 -0.03
C ASN A 76 -10.72 -5.30 -1.20
N THR A 77 -10.87 -4.53 -2.28
CA THR A 77 -11.57 -4.97 -3.49
C THR A 77 -10.66 -4.87 -4.71
N LEU A 78 -9.37 -5.19 -4.52
CA LEU A 78 -8.38 -5.15 -5.60
C LEU A 78 -8.73 -6.23 -6.64
N THR A 79 -8.84 -5.84 -7.90
CA THR A 79 -9.12 -6.76 -9.03
C THR A 79 -7.86 -7.09 -9.84
N CYS A 80 -6.84 -6.26 -9.74
CA CYS A 80 -5.54 -6.47 -10.37
C CYS A 80 -4.41 -5.92 -9.48
N LEU A 81 -3.20 -6.40 -9.74
CA LEU A 81 -1.97 -5.73 -9.31
C LEU A 81 -1.58 -4.69 -10.38
N ASP A 82 -0.72 -3.74 -10.02
CA ASP A 82 -0.23 -2.72 -10.94
C ASP A 82 1.26 -2.44 -10.75
N SER A 83 1.81 -1.60 -11.63
CA SER A 83 3.23 -1.32 -11.67
C SER A 83 3.78 -0.58 -10.45
N SER A 84 2.94 -0.07 -9.55
CA SER A 84 3.38 0.65 -8.34
C SER A 84 4.11 -0.25 -7.35
N LEU A 85 3.98 -1.58 -7.47
CA LEU A 85 4.78 -2.54 -6.68
C LEU A 85 6.30 -2.37 -6.90
N ARG A 86 6.74 -1.83 -8.04
CA ARG A 86 8.16 -1.48 -8.29
C ARG A 86 8.72 -0.45 -7.31
N LEU A 87 7.85 0.27 -6.61
CA LEU A 87 8.21 1.29 -5.63
C LEU A 87 8.50 0.71 -4.24
N LEU A 88 8.44 -0.63 -4.08
CA LEU A 88 8.59 -1.33 -2.80
C LEU A 88 9.86 -2.20 -2.78
N PRO A 89 11.07 -1.63 -2.92
CA PRO A 89 12.30 -2.37 -3.19
C PRO A 89 12.77 -3.26 -2.02
N VAL A 90 12.26 -3.04 -0.81
CA VAL A 90 12.67 -3.74 0.41
C VAL A 90 11.54 -4.59 1.02
N LEU A 91 10.44 -4.78 0.29
CA LEU A 91 9.27 -5.46 0.81
C LEU A 91 9.55 -6.95 1.01
N LYS A 92 9.38 -7.43 2.24
CA LYS A 92 9.60 -8.82 2.63
C LYS A 92 8.30 -9.58 2.84
N ILE A 93 7.27 -8.91 3.34
CA ILE A 93 6.00 -9.53 3.70
C ILE A 93 4.87 -8.77 3.04
N VAL A 94 4.06 -9.47 2.25
CA VAL A 94 2.84 -8.91 1.68
C VAL A 94 1.63 -9.82 1.91
N ASP A 95 0.55 -9.25 2.42
CA ASP A 95 -0.76 -9.91 2.50
C ASP A 95 -1.74 -9.21 1.58
N ILE A 96 -2.20 -9.88 0.53
CA ILE A 96 -3.22 -9.39 -0.42
C ILE A 96 -4.44 -10.34 -0.40
N SER A 97 -4.63 -11.08 0.70
CA SER A 97 -5.75 -12.01 0.84
C SER A 97 -7.09 -11.30 0.94
N HIS A 98 -8.19 -12.02 0.67
CA HIS A 98 -9.54 -11.45 0.69
C HIS A 98 -9.67 -10.22 -0.23
N ASN A 99 -9.29 -10.40 -1.49
CA ASN A 99 -9.48 -9.46 -2.59
C ASN A 99 -10.18 -10.20 -3.75
N SER A 100 -10.23 -9.59 -4.93
CA SER A 100 -10.89 -10.15 -6.12
C SER A 100 -9.89 -10.30 -7.28
N LEU A 101 -8.64 -10.63 -6.98
CA LEU A 101 -7.62 -10.80 -8.02
C LEU A 101 -7.91 -12.06 -8.85
N GLU A 102 -7.98 -11.92 -10.18
CA GLU A 102 -8.10 -13.05 -11.12
C GLU A 102 -6.76 -13.50 -11.69
N LYS A 103 -5.76 -12.61 -11.65
CA LYS A 103 -4.38 -12.86 -12.10
C LYS A 103 -3.42 -11.88 -11.44
N THR A 104 -2.17 -12.29 -11.29
CA THR A 104 -1.10 -11.43 -10.75
C THR A 104 -0.19 -10.83 -11.83
N GLU A 105 -0.25 -11.37 -13.05
CA GLU A 105 0.66 -11.05 -14.16
C GLU A 105 2.15 -11.09 -13.73
N HIS A 106 2.98 -10.22 -14.30
CA HIS A 106 4.42 -10.11 -14.01
C HIS A 106 4.73 -9.16 -12.84
N TYR A 107 3.72 -8.54 -12.22
CA TYR A 107 3.93 -7.48 -11.22
C TYR A 107 4.62 -7.97 -9.94
N LEU A 108 4.48 -9.25 -9.61
CA LEU A 108 5.17 -9.85 -8.46
C LEU A 108 6.69 -9.95 -8.68
N GLU A 109 7.17 -9.94 -9.93
CA GLU A 109 8.60 -9.98 -10.25
C GLU A 109 9.34 -8.72 -9.76
N TYR A 110 8.61 -7.62 -9.51
CA TYR A 110 9.18 -6.40 -8.93
C TYR A 110 9.59 -6.54 -7.46
N LEU A 111 9.01 -7.50 -6.74
CA LEU A 111 9.21 -7.68 -5.30
C LEU A 111 10.37 -8.64 -5.03
N THR A 112 11.59 -8.23 -5.40
CA THR A 112 12.79 -9.10 -5.38
C THR A 112 13.21 -9.56 -3.98
N GLU A 113 12.86 -8.81 -2.94
CA GLU A 113 13.17 -9.12 -1.54
C GLU A 113 12.05 -9.89 -0.81
N LEU A 114 11.00 -10.30 -1.53
CA LEU A 114 9.81 -10.89 -0.92
C LEU A 114 10.09 -12.27 -0.33
N GLN A 115 9.78 -12.42 0.96
CA GLN A 115 10.00 -13.64 1.74
C GLN A 115 8.68 -14.35 2.06
N ARG A 116 7.59 -13.59 2.17
CA ARG A 116 6.26 -14.12 2.49
C ARG A 116 5.18 -13.40 1.70
N ILE A 117 4.32 -14.18 1.07
CA ILE A 117 3.14 -13.69 0.36
C ILE A 117 1.90 -14.47 0.80
N ASN A 118 0.79 -13.75 1.01
CA ASN A 118 -0.53 -14.34 1.20
C ASN A 118 -1.48 -13.87 0.11
N LEU A 119 -1.94 -14.81 -0.74
CA LEU A 119 -2.89 -14.58 -1.83
C LEU A 119 -4.23 -15.28 -1.59
N GLY A 120 -4.45 -15.86 -0.40
CA GLY A 120 -5.66 -16.63 -0.09
C GLY A 120 -6.94 -15.82 -0.28
N TYR A 121 -8.07 -16.48 -0.55
CA TYR A 121 -9.36 -15.81 -0.74
C TYR A 121 -9.33 -14.72 -1.84
N ASN A 122 -8.70 -15.04 -2.98
CA ASN A 122 -8.83 -14.34 -4.25
C ASN A 122 -9.53 -15.24 -5.28
N MET A 123 -9.60 -14.79 -6.53
CA MET A 123 -10.17 -15.52 -7.67
C MET A 123 -9.08 -16.00 -8.65
N LEU A 124 -7.88 -16.28 -8.12
CA LEU A 124 -6.65 -16.64 -8.86
C LEU A 124 -6.66 -18.07 -9.39
#